data_AF-A0A6I4W435-F1
#
_entry.id   AF-A0A6I4W435-F1
#
_cell.length_a   1.000
_cell.length_b   1.000
_cell.length_c   1.000
_cell.angle_alpha   90.00
_cell.angle_beta   90.00
_cell.angle_gamma   90.00
#
_symmetry.space_group_name_H-M   'P 1'
#
loop_
_entity.id
_entity.type
_entity.pdbx_description
1 polymer ?
#
loop_
_entity_poly.entity_id
_entity_poly.type
_entity_poly.pdbx_seq_one_letter_code
_entity_poly.pdbx_strand_id
1 'polypeptide(L)'
;MADLLSDLRRYADSRGVDFDRALRGRTEPRPQAVEGRAFAVGDEVERSADGSKIRRGYVTAVDDPSFYLVRFPGVTRGVLRVPADRIRGAPPFPPIETRTGVLKSAAAAEDALVEVSTRVRRHTKAGTSPPRADVDERARLARTLADWAGTTASNVLFSLNPHITRALGGAGKPPARVREFPGRPTEPAPGRSSPPPARRPNRPGRPQRP
;
A
#
# COMPACT_ATOMS: atom_id res chain seq x y z
N MET A 1 -6.17 -12.17 -19.51
CA MET A 1 -5.30 -12.38 -18.33
C MET A 1 -3.93 -11.71 -18.48
N ALA A 2 -3.41 -11.49 -19.69
CA ALA A 2 -2.12 -10.82 -19.90
C ALA A 2 -2.13 -9.32 -19.52
N ASP A 3 -3.24 -8.61 -19.77
CA ASP A 3 -3.30 -7.15 -19.57
C ASP A 3 -3.12 -6.70 -18.11
N LEU A 4 -3.61 -7.49 -17.14
CA LEU A 4 -3.50 -7.16 -15.72
C LEU A 4 -2.07 -7.26 -15.20
N LEU A 5 -1.33 -8.29 -15.63
CA LEU A 5 0.07 -8.49 -15.26
C LEU A 5 0.97 -7.44 -15.90
N SER A 6 0.67 -7.03 -17.13
CA SER A 6 1.36 -5.94 -17.82
C SER A 6 1.10 -4.58 -17.15
N ASP A 7 -0.13 -4.31 -16.73
CA ASP A 7 -0.45 -3.07 -16.00
C ASP A 7 0.20 -3.01 -14.62
N LEU A 8 0.24 -4.14 -13.90
CA LEU A 8 0.93 -4.24 -12.60
C LEU A 8 2.44 -4.07 -12.73
N ARG A 9 3.05 -4.63 -13.78
CA ARG A 9 4.47 -4.44 -14.09
C ARG A 9 4.78 -2.99 -14.43
N ARG A 10 3.98 -2.36 -15.28
CA ARG A 10 4.13 -0.94 -15.65
C ARG A 10 3.93 -0.01 -14.45
N TYR A 11 3.04 -0.37 -13.53
CA TYR A 11 2.85 0.34 -12.27
C TYR A 11 4.06 0.20 -11.34
N ALA A 12 4.61 -1.00 -11.21
CA ALA A 12 5.79 -1.27 -10.40
C ALA A 12 7.03 -0.52 -10.93
N ASP A 13 7.22 -0.51 -12.25
CA ASP A 13 8.28 0.24 -12.93
C ASP A 13 8.17 1.75 -12.66
N SER A 14 6.96 2.31 -12.72
CA SER A 14 6.70 3.73 -12.42
C SER A 14 6.97 4.12 -10.96
N ARG A 15 7.09 3.13 -10.07
CA ARG A 15 7.36 3.30 -8.64
C ARG A 15 8.76 2.83 -8.24
N GLY A 16 9.58 2.39 -9.20
CA GLY A 16 10.91 1.83 -8.93
C GLY A 16 10.87 0.54 -8.10
N VAL A 17 9.77 -0.21 -8.17
CA VAL A 17 9.60 -1.48 -7.46
C VAL A 17 9.86 -2.62 -8.45
N ASP A 18 10.78 -3.52 -8.11
CA ASP A 18 11.05 -4.71 -8.91
C ASP A 18 9.90 -5.72 -8.76
N PHE A 19 9.03 -5.75 -9.77
CA PHE A 19 7.83 -6.58 -9.80
C PHE A 19 8.14 -8.07 -9.72
N ASP A 20 9.15 -8.52 -10.45
CA ASP A 20 9.54 -9.93 -10.53
C ASP A 20 10.15 -10.41 -9.19
N ARG A 21 10.80 -9.51 -8.46
CA ARG A 21 11.25 -9.74 -7.08
C ARG A 21 10.09 -9.79 -6.08
N ALA A 22 9.10 -8.91 -6.21
CA ALA A 22 7.93 -8.87 -5.34
C ALA A 22 7.04 -10.12 -5.45
N LEU A 23 6.97 -10.71 -6.65
CA LEU A 23 6.14 -11.89 -6.91
C LEU A 23 6.73 -13.17 -6.28
N ARG A 24 8.05 -13.31 -6.24
CA ARG A 24 8.73 -14.49 -5.67
C ARG A 24 8.66 -14.56 -4.14
N GLY A 25 8.48 -13.43 -3.45
CA GLY A 25 8.48 -13.38 -1.99
C GLY A 25 7.18 -13.82 -1.30
N ARG A 26 6.10 -14.06 -2.06
CA ARG A 26 4.75 -14.33 -1.49
C ARG A 26 4.37 -15.80 -1.38
N THR A 27 5.13 -16.72 -1.95
CA THR A 27 4.70 -18.11 -2.12
C THR A 27 5.14 -19.08 -1.02
N GLU A 28 5.84 -18.63 0.03
CA GLU A 28 6.30 -19.55 1.08
C GLU A 28 5.77 -19.18 2.49
N PRO A 29 5.23 -20.15 3.25
CA PRO A 29 4.92 -19.97 4.67
C PRO A 29 6.23 -19.84 5.46
N ARG A 30 6.41 -18.73 6.17
CA ARG A 30 7.74 -18.33 6.70
C ARG A 30 7.97 -18.78 8.15
N PRO A 31 8.99 -19.63 8.43
CA PRO A 31 9.41 -19.96 9.78
C PRO A 31 10.26 -18.84 10.40
N GLN A 32 10.25 -18.77 11.73
CA GLN A 32 11.01 -17.84 12.57
C GLN A 32 12.51 -17.86 12.26
N ALA A 33 13.15 -16.68 12.27
CA ALA A 33 14.54 -16.49 11.89
C ALA A 33 15.50 -17.19 12.87
N VAL A 34 16.17 -18.23 12.39
CA VAL A 34 17.33 -18.87 13.02
C VAL A 34 18.59 -18.10 12.58
N GLU A 35 19.48 -17.81 13.53
CA GLU A 35 20.77 -17.15 13.30
C GLU A 35 21.51 -17.78 12.09
N GLY A 36 21.90 -16.95 11.11
CA GLY A 36 22.64 -17.39 9.92
C GLY A 36 21.87 -17.32 8.58
N ARG A 37 20.57 -16.98 8.58
CA ARG A 37 19.81 -16.77 7.33
C ARG A 37 19.86 -15.30 6.88
N ALA A 38 20.04 -15.07 5.58
CA ALA A 38 19.90 -13.74 4.98
C ALA A 38 18.48 -13.19 5.17
N PHE A 39 18.35 -11.92 5.55
CA PHE A 39 17.05 -11.26 5.72
C PHE A 39 16.41 -11.00 4.36
N ALA A 40 15.09 -11.13 4.27
CA ALA A 40 14.34 -10.72 3.08
C ALA A 40 13.52 -9.47 3.34
N VAL A 41 13.02 -8.86 2.27
CA VAL A 41 12.10 -7.73 2.33
C VAL A 41 10.88 -8.10 3.17
N GLY A 42 10.50 -7.20 4.08
CA GLY A 42 9.43 -7.39 5.05
C GLY A 42 9.87 -8.00 6.38
N ASP A 43 11.11 -8.50 6.49
CA ASP A 43 11.60 -9.05 7.75
C ASP A 43 11.74 -7.98 8.80
N GLU A 44 11.27 -8.31 10.00
CA GLU A 44 11.36 -7.47 11.18
C GLU A 44 12.73 -7.66 11.82
N VAL A 45 13.43 -6.55 11.97
CA VAL A 45 14.81 -6.51 12.41
C VAL A 45 15.00 -5.49 13.52
N GLU A 46 15.95 -5.78 14.40
CA GLU A 46 16.36 -4.87 15.45
C GLU A 46 17.84 -4.54 15.35
N ARG A 47 18.17 -3.32 15.78
CA ARG A 47 19.52 -2.78 15.84
C ARG A 47 19.70 -2.09 17.19
N SER A 48 20.84 -2.33 17.83
CA SER A 48 21.27 -1.48 18.95
C SER A 48 21.76 -0.14 18.41
N ALA A 49 21.05 0.93 18.76
CA ALA A 49 21.52 2.30 18.59
C ALA A 49 22.44 2.63 19.79
N ASP A 50 23.73 2.80 19.49
CA ASP A 50 24.75 3.33 20.39
C ASP A 50 24.86 2.60 21.74
N GLY A 51 24.64 1.28 21.74
CA GLY A 51 24.92 0.38 22.87
C GLY A 51 23.84 0.32 23.96
N SER A 52 22.80 1.17 23.94
CA SER A 52 21.79 1.23 25.02
C SER A 52 20.34 1.21 24.58
N LYS A 53 20.01 1.57 23.32
CA LYS A 53 18.63 1.61 22.85
C LYS A 53 18.42 0.69 21.66
N ILE A 54 17.64 -0.37 21.87
CA ILE A 54 17.21 -1.25 20.78
C ILE A 54 16.16 -0.49 19.95
N ARG A 55 16.40 -0.39 18.64
CA ARG A 55 15.44 0.12 17.68
C ARG A 55 14.98 -1.01 16.79
N ARG A 56 13.68 -1.09 16.56
CA ARG A 56 13.08 -2.09 15.67
C ARG A 56 12.58 -1.46 14.39
N GLY A 57 12.67 -2.21 13.31
CA GLY A 57 12.35 -1.78 11.96
C GLY A 57 12.11 -2.98 11.07
N TYR A 58 11.94 -2.73 9.77
CA TYR A 58 11.75 -3.79 8.80
C TYR A 58 12.58 -3.56 7.54
N VAL A 59 13.01 -4.66 6.91
CA VAL A 59 13.79 -4.62 5.68
C VAL A 59 12.89 -4.18 4.53
N THR A 60 13.26 -3.08 3.87
CA THR A 60 12.56 -2.55 2.69
C THR A 60 13.18 -3.04 1.39
N ALA A 61 14.48 -3.27 1.39
CA ALA A 61 15.22 -3.82 0.26
C ALA A 61 16.53 -4.46 0.76
N VAL A 62 17.02 -5.43 0.00
CA VAL A 62 18.41 -5.91 0.10
C VAL A 62 19.20 -5.14 -0.96
N ASP A 63 20.26 -4.45 -0.53
CA ASP A 63 21.15 -3.66 -1.38
C ASP A 63 22.24 -4.56 -1.95
N ASP A 64 23.01 -5.17 -1.05
CA ASP A 64 24.07 -6.14 -1.36
C ASP A 64 24.13 -7.20 -0.24
N PRO A 65 24.89 -8.30 -0.40
CA PRO A 65 24.95 -9.38 0.60
C PRO A 65 25.41 -8.93 1.99
N SER A 66 26.07 -7.78 2.11
CA SER A 66 26.58 -7.20 3.34
C SER A 66 25.74 -6.03 3.87
N PHE A 67 24.80 -5.50 3.09
CA PHE A 67 23.99 -4.34 3.48
C PHE A 67 22.50 -4.49 3.16
N TYR A 68 21.68 -4.09 4.13
CA TYR A 68 20.23 -4.05 4.02
C TYR A 68 19.72 -2.62 4.11
N LEU A 69 18.65 -2.33 3.36
CA LEU A 69 17.90 -1.09 3.46
C LEU A 69 16.75 -1.29 4.43
N VAL A 70 16.86 -0.71 5.63
CA VAL A 70 15.94 -0.91 6.74
C VAL A 70 15.18 0.37 7.07
N ARG A 71 13.86 0.27 7.20
CA ARG A 71 13.01 1.35 7.69
C ARG A 71 12.83 1.20 9.20
N PHE A 72 13.12 2.27 9.94
CA PHE A 72 12.85 2.36 11.37
C PHE A 72 11.72 3.37 11.62
N PRO A 73 10.54 2.92 12.11
CA PRO A 73 9.46 3.82 12.50
C PRO A 73 9.97 4.87 13.51
N GLY A 74 9.57 6.13 13.31
CA GLY A 74 10.01 7.24 14.16
C GLY A 74 11.40 7.80 13.87
N VAL A 75 12.09 7.31 12.84
CA VAL A 75 13.34 7.89 12.35
C VAL A 75 13.10 8.69 11.07
N THR A 76 13.39 10.00 11.12
CA THR A 76 13.12 10.95 10.03
C THR A 76 14.01 10.74 8.80
N ARG A 77 15.18 10.10 8.96
CA ARG A 77 16.11 9.80 7.86
C ARG A 77 15.56 8.77 6.84
N GLY A 78 14.32 8.31 7.00
CA GLY A 78 13.67 7.43 6.03
C GLY A 78 14.20 5.99 6.13
N VAL A 79 14.74 5.50 5.01
CA VAL A 79 15.34 4.16 4.90
C VAL A 79 16.84 4.27 5.15
N LEU A 80 17.37 3.46 6.06
CA LEU A 80 18.78 3.44 6.41
C LEU A 80 19.46 2.24 5.78
N ARG A 81 20.64 2.46 5.21
CA ARG A 81 21.56 1.38 4.83
C ARG A 81 22.28 0.88 6.08
N VAL A 82 22.08 -0.39 6.43
CA VAL A 82 22.60 -1.01 7.66
C VAL A 82 23.40 -2.27 7.31
N PRO A 83 24.61 -2.44 7.86
CA PRO A 83 25.39 -3.67 7.71
C PRO A 83 24.66 -4.91 8.25
N ALA A 84 24.85 -6.05 7.60
CA ALA A 84 24.27 -7.33 7.97
C ALA A 84 24.63 -7.79 9.40
N ASP A 85 25.86 -7.53 9.84
CA ASP A 85 26.38 -7.85 11.18
C ASP A 85 25.81 -6.93 12.29
N ARG A 86 25.12 -5.86 11.91
CA ARG A 86 24.54 -4.85 12.82
C ARG A 86 23.03 -4.96 12.99
N ILE A 87 22.40 -5.97 12.38
CA ILE A 87 20.98 -6.25 12.52
C ILE A 87 20.75 -7.67 13.03
N ARG A 88 19.68 -7.84 13.80
CA ARG A 88 19.22 -9.15 14.31
C ARG A 88 17.73 -9.28 14.05
N GLY A 89 17.19 -10.50 14.09
CA GLY A 89 15.75 -10.70 14.03
C GLY A 89 15.06 -10.01 15.20
N ALA A 90 14.05 -9.21 14.93
CA ALA A 90 13.23 -8.58 15.97
C ALA A 90 12.13 -9.54 16.45
N PRO A 91 11.60 -9.32 17.67
CA PRO A 91 10.33 -9.90 18.07
C PRO A 91 9.21 -9.53 17.08
N PRO A 92 8.29 -10.46 16.80
CA PRO A 92 7.22 -10.22 15.84
C PRO A 92 6.34 -9.06 16.27
N PHE A 93 5.86 -8.29 15.29
CA PHE A 93 4.94 -7.19 15.53
C PHE A 93 3.62 -7.70 16.12
N PRO A 94 3.11 -7.06 17.20
CA PRO A 94 1.86 -7.48 17.82
C PRO A 94 0.68 -7.29 16.85
N PRO A 95 -0.25 -8.24 16.75
CA PRO A 95 -1.40 -8.11 15.88
C PRO A 95 -2.29 -6.95 16.33
N ILE A 96 -2.71 -6.10 15.38
CA ILE A 96 -3.60 -4.97 15.63
C ILE A 96 -4.87 -5.16 14.82
N GLU A 97 -5.99 -5.25 15.52
CA GLU A 97 -7.31 -5.13 14.90
C GLU A 97 -7.55 -3.70 14.42
N THR A 98 -7.88 -3.59 13.15
CA THR A 98 -8.23 -2.35 12.45
C THR A 98 -9.55 -2.53 11.72
N ARG A 99 -10.11 -1.44 11.19
CA ARG A 99 -11.39 -1.50 10.48
C ARG A 99 -11.31 -2.27 9.16
N THR A 100 -10.10 -2.45 8.62
CA THR A 100 -9.84 -3.15 7.36
C THR A 100 -9.33 -4.58 7.57
N GLY A 101 -9.19 -5.03 8.83
CA GLY A 101 -8.75 -6.37 9.19
C GLY A 101 -7.67 -6.37 10.27
N VAL A 102 -6.97 -7.50 10.40
CA VAL A 102 -5.89 -7.66 11.38
C VAL A 102 -4.54 -7.40 10.71
N LEU A 103 -3.83 -6.38 11.20
CA LEU A 103 -2.47 -6.09 10.77
C LEU A 103 -1.48 -6.90 11.61
N LYS A 104 -0.60 -7.66 10.93
CA LYS A 104 0.36 -8.57 11.57
C LYS A 104 1.83 -8.20 11.34
N SER A 105 2.09 -7.06 10.71
CA SER A 105 3.46 -6.59 10.44
C SER A 105 3.58 -5.10 10.68
N ALA A 106 4.79 -4.68 11.08
CA ALA A 106 5.11 -3.27 11.27
C ALA A 106 4.94 -2.46 9.97
N ALA A 107 5.28 -3.05 8.82
CA ALA A 107 5.11 -2.40 7.51
C ALA A 107 3.63 -2.13 7.20
N ALA A 108 2.76 -3.12 7.38
CA ALA A 108 1.33 -2.94 7.15
C ALA A 108 0.69 -1.93 8.12
N ALA A 109 1.16 -1.92 9.38
CA ALA A 109 0.73 -0.93 10.36
C ALA A 109 1.18 0.50 10.00
N GLU A 110 2.39 0.68 9.46
CA GLU A 110 2.88 1.98 8.99
C GLU A 110 2.04 2.50 7.80
N ASP A 111 1.77 1.64 6.83
CA ASP A 111 0.92 1.98 5.67
C ASP A 111 -0.51 2.35 6.09
N ALA A 112 -1.12 1.56 6.98
CA ALA A 112 -2.44 1.85 7.53
C ALA A 112 -2.45 3.18 8.30
N LEU A 113 -1.39 3.47 9.06
CA LEU A 113 -1.26 4.74 9.78
C LEU A 113 -1.16 5.94 8.83
N VAL A 114 -0.43 5.81 7.72
CA VAL A 114 -0.38 6.83 6.66
C VAL A 114 -1.76 7.05 6.06
N GLU A 115 -2.50 5.98 5.75
CA GLU A 115 -3.84 6.07 5.18
C GLU A 115 -4.83 6.77 6.13
N VAL A 116 -4.95 6.30 7.37
CA VAL A 116 -5.85 6.88 8.38
C VAL A 116 -5.46 8.33 8.66
N SER A 117 -4.17 8.63 8.79
CA SER A 117 -3.70 10.02 9.01
C SER A 117 -4.01 10.93 7.83
N THR A 118 -3.98 10.39 6.60
CA THR A 118 -4.38 11.12 5.41
C THR A 118 -5.88 11.41 5.43
N ARG A 119 -6.74 10.45 5.80
CA ARG A 119 -8.19 10.67 5.94
C ARG A 119 -8.50 11.74 6.99
N VAL A 120 -7.91 11.64 8.17
CA VAL A 120 -8.05 12.64 9.25
C VAL A 120 -7.66 14.03 8.75
N ARG A 121 -6.49 14.16 8.10
CA ARG A 121 -6.00 15.45 7.62
C ARG A 121 -6.82 16.01 6.45
N ARG A 122 -7.47 15.16 5.63
CA ARG A 122 -8.43 15.61 4.61
C ARG A 122 -9.67 16.25 5.24
N HIS A 123 -10.23 15.65 6.28
CA HIS A 123 -11.34 16.24 7.03
C HIS A 123 -10.98 17.61 7.61
N THR A 124 -9.83 17.69 8.28
CA THR A 124 -9.32 18.95 8.84
C THR A 124 -9.12 20.01 7.75
N LYS A 125 -8.54 19.65 6.59
CA LYS A 125 -8.39 20.57 5.46
C LYS A 125 -9.71 21.04 4.86
N ALA A 126 -10.74 20.19 4.89
CA ALA A 126 -12.09 20.53 4.42
C ALA A 126 -12.90 21.32 5.47
N GLY A 127 -12.33 21.65 6.63
CA GLY A 127 -13.04 22.34 7.72
C GLY A 127 -14.08 21.46 8.43
N THR A 128 -14.01 20.14 8.25
CA THR A 128 -14.93 19.18 8.88
C THR A 128 -14.24 18.43 10.01
N SER A 129 -15.01 18.02 11.02
CA SER A 129 -14.49 17.17 12.08
C SER A 129 -14.23 15.75 11.55
N PRO A 130 -13.04 15.16 11.76
CA PRO A 130 -12.78 13.78 11.38
C PRO A 130 -13.65 12.82 12.20
N PRO A 131 -14.07 11.67 11.63
CA PRO A 131 -14.77 10.64 12.39
C PRO A 131 -13.96 10.21 13.61
N ARG A 132 -14.60 10.09 14.77
CA ARG A 132 -13.94 9.68 16.03
C ARG A 132 -13.19 8.35 15.88
N ALA A 133 -13.78 7.40 15.16
CA ALA A 133 -13.16 6.11 14.86
C ALA A 133 -11.81 6.24 14.14
N ASP A 134 -11.65 7.19 13.21
CA ASP A 134 -10.39 7.40 12.49
C ASP A 134 -9.33 8.05 13.40
N VAL A 135 -9.75 8.90 14.34
CA VAL A 135 -8.85 9.50 15.34
C VAL A 135 -8.34 8.42 16.32
N ASP A 136 -9.25 7.57 16.80
CA ASP A 136 -8.93 6.49 17.75
C ASP A 136 -8.05 5.42 17.09
N GLU A 137 -8.35 5.02 15.86
CA GLU A 137 -7.54 4.08 15.07
C GLU A 137 -6.13 4.63 14.81
N ARG A 138 -6.02 5.90 14.42
CA ARG A 138 -4.73 6.59 14.25
C ARG A 138 -3.92 6.57 15.55
N ALA A 139 -4.55 6.90 16.68
CA ALA A 139 -3.87 6.93 17.98
C ALA A 139 -3.45 5.53 18.44
N ARG A 140 -4.23 4.49 18.15
CA ARG A 140 -3.90 3.09 18.44
C ARG A 140 -2.70 2.63 17.63
N LEU A 141 -2.76 2.80 16.30
CA LEU A 141 -1.68 2.42 15.38
C LEU A 141 -0.36 3.13 15.72
N ALA A 142 -0.40 4.44 15.98
CA ALA A 142 0.80 5.21 16.31
C ALA A 142 1.44 4.77 17.64
N ARG A 143 0.63 4.43 18.65
CA ARG A 143 1.13 3.93 19.94
C ARG A 143 1.75 2.56 19.80
N THR A 144 1.05 1.60 19.19
CA THR A 144 1.58 0.24 19.05
C THR A 144 2.84 0.19 18.19
N LEU A 145 2.91 0.97 17.10
CA LEU A 145 4.15 1.12 16.33
C LEU A 145 5.29 1.71 17.14
N ALA A 146 4.99 2.70 17.99
CA ALA A 146 5.99 3.34 18.83
C ALA A 146 6.55 2.39 19.90
N ASP A 147 5.66 1.68 20.59
CA ASP A 147 6.01 0.72 21.63
C ASP A 147 6.87 -0.41 21.06
N TRP A 148 6.48 -0.95 19.90
CA TRP A 148 7.25 -1.99 19.23
C TRP A 148 8.60 -1.47 18.71
N ALA A 149 8.64 -0.30 18.07
CA ALA A 149 9.86 0.25 17.49
C ALA A 149 10.84 0.84 18.53
N GLY A 150 10.43 0.97 19.78
CA GLY A 150 11.24 1.57 20.85
C GLY A 150 11.34 3.10 20.72
N THR A 151 10.25 3.76 20.32
CA THR A 151 10.18 5.22 20.10
C THR A 151 8.88 5.80 20.67
N THR A 152 8.54 7.05 20.32
CA THR A 152 7.28 7.70 20.73
C THR A 152 6.30 7.80 19.57
N ALA A 153 4.99 7.80 19.87
CA ALA A 153 3.94 7.96 18.87
C ALA A 153 4.09 9.29 18.09
N SER A 154 4.54 10.35 18.77
CA SER A 154 4.85 11.64 18.15
C SER A 154 5.98 11.53 17.14
N ASN A 155 7.06 10.80 17.46
CA ASN A 155 8.16 10.58 16.51
C ASN A 155 7.71 9.76 15.30
N VAL A 156 6.89 8.72 15.51
CA VAL A 156 6.32 7.93 14.40
C VAL A 156 5.52 8.85 13.47
N LEU A 157 4.54 9.59 14.00
CA LEU A 157 3.72 10.51 13.22
C LEU A 157 4.55 11.60 12.52
N PHE A 158 5.55 12.15 13.19
CA PHE A 158 6.46 13.14 12.62
C PHE A 158 7.26 12.56 11.46
N SER A 159 7.82 11.36 11.63
CA SER A 159 8.57 10.66 10.57
C SER A 159 7.72 10.31 9.35
N LEU A 160 6.41 10.13 9.53
CA LEU A 160 5.45 9.84 8.46
C LEU A 160 4.86 11.09 7.80
N ASN A 161 5.08 12.27 8.35
CA ASN A 161 4.51 13.51 7.81
C ASN A 161 4.86 13.77 6.34
N PRO A 162 6.09 13.47 5.84
CA PRO A 162 6.39 13.57 4.42
C PRO A 162 5.50 12.66 3.55
N HIS A 163 5.25 11.42 4.00
CA HIS A 163 4.39 10.46 3.31
C HIS A 163 2.92 10.89 3.31
N ILE A 164 2.42 11.36 4.46
CA ILE A 164 1.05 11.90 4.60
C ILE A 164 0.88 13.13 3.70
N THR A 165 1.85 14.04 3.68
CA THR A 165 1.80 15.25 2.87
C THR A 165 1.79 14.92 1.38
N ARG A 166 2.61 13.95 0.96
CA ARG A 166 2.61 13.43 -0.44
C ARG A 166 1.25 12.81 -0.80
N ALA A 167 0.68 11.99 0.08
CA ALA A 167 -0.64 11.37 -0.12
C ALA A 167 -1.80 12.38 -0.19
N LEU A 168 -1.61 13.57 0.40
CA LEU A 168 -2.56 14.68 0.30
C LEU A 168 -2.41 15.49 -0.98
N GLY A 169 -1.20 15.61 -1.54
CA GLY A 169 -0.93 16.32 -2.79
C GLY A 169 -1.33 15.52 -4.04
N GLY A 170 -1.51 14.20 -3.92
CA GLY A 170 -1.89 13.31 -5.01
C GLY A 170 -3.41 13.18 -5.19
N ALA A 171 -4.04 14.14 -5.86
CA ALA A 171 -5.25 13.90 -6.62
C ALA A 171 -4.87 13.23 -7.95
N GLY A 172 -4.62 11.93 -7.90
CA GLY A 172 -4.41 11.08 -9.07
C GLY A 172 -5.10 9.75 -8.84
N LYS A 173 -6.41 9.72 -9.11
CA LYS A 173 -7.35 8.59 -9.05
C LYS A 173 -7.39 7.82 -7.71
N PRO A 174 -8.56 7.72 -7.03
CA PRO A 174 -8.68 6.76 -5.94
C PRO A 174 -8.42 5.34 -6.48
N PRO A 175 -7.71 4.45 -5.75
CA PRO A 175 -7.85 3.03 -6.04
C PRO A 175 -9.35 2.75 -5.91
N ALA A 176 -9.93 2.17 -6.96
CA ALA A 176 -11.29 1.69 -6.92
C ALA A 176 -11.41 0.82 -5.68
N ARG A 177 -12.14 1.31 -4.68
CA ARG A 177 -12.59 0.47 -3.57
C ARG A 177 -13.30 -0.68 -4.25
N VAL A 178 -12.82 -1.89 -4.02
CA VAL A 178 -13.59 -3.10 -4.27
C VAL A 178 -14.83 -2.96 -3.39
N ARG A 179 -15.91 -2.42 -3.95
CA ARG A 179 -17.25 -2.68 -3.48
C ARG A 179 -17.45 -4.16 -3.74
N GLU A 180 -17.44 -4.97 -2.69
CA GLU A 180 -18.20 -6.21 -2.72
C GLU A 180 -19.61 -5.86 -3.22
N PHE A 181 -19.96 -6.37 -4.40
CA PHE A 181 -21.33 -6.44 -4.85
C PHE A 181 -21.80 -7.89 -4.66
N PRO A 182 -22.98 -8.11 -4.05
CA PRO A 182 -23.61 -9.41 -3.99
C PRO A 182 -24.26 -9.73 -5.34
N GLY A 183 -24.19 -10.98 -5.79
CA GLY A 183 -25.09 -11.52 -6.81
C GLY A 183 -24.43 -12.05 -8.09
N ARG A 184 -24.23 -13.37 -8.10
CA ARG A 184 -24.36 -14.35 -9.20
C ARG A 184 -24.68 -13.80 -10.62
N PRO A 185 -23.87 -14.10 -11.65
CA PRO A 185 -24.28 -13.88 -13.04
C PRO A 185 -25.26 -14.97 -13.48
N THR A 186 -26.47 -14.57 -13.85
CA THR A 186 -27.39 -15.35 -14.68
C THR A 186 -26.80 -15.54 -16.08
N GLU A 187 -27.04 -16.71 -16.68
CA GLU A 187 -26.59 -17.13 -18.02
C GLU A 187 -26.81 -16.10 -19.14
N PRO A 188 -25.96 -16.09 -20.18
CA PRO A 188 -26.24 -15.39 -21.43
C PRO A 188 -27.09 -16.25 -22.38
N ALA A 189 -28.26 -15.75 -22.75
CA ALA A 189 -29.02 -16.24 -23.91
C ALA A 189 -28.36 -15.78 -25.23
N PRO A 190 -28.40 -16.58 -26.32
CA PRO A 190 -27.75 -16.22 -27.57
C PRO A 190 -28.68 -15.44 -28.52
N GLY A 191 -28.06 -14.55 -29.29
CA GLY A 191 -28.49 -14.23 -30.66
C GLY A 191 -29.37 -12.99 -30.82
N ARG A 192 -28.78 -11.91 -31.32
CA ARG A 192 -29.46 -11.02 -32.28
C ARG A 192 -28.48 -10.50 -33.33
N SER A 193 -28.60 -11.11 -34.50
CA SER A 193 -28.14 -10.67 -35.80
C SER A 193 -28.69 -9.28 -36.13
N SER A 194 -27.84 -8.37 -36.58
CA SER A 194 -28.26 -7.09 -37.18
C SER A 194 -28.77 -7.33 -38.62
N PRO A 195 -29.92 -6.79 -39.03
CA PRO A 195 -30.33 -6.77 -40.44
C PRO A 195 -29.82 -5.51 -41.16
N PRO A 196 -29.62 -5.56 -42.49
CA PRO A 196 -29.15 -4.43 -43.29
C PRO A 196 -30.28 -3.42 -43.58
N PRO A 197 -29.96 -2.14 -43.88
CA PRO A 197 -30.97 -1.13 -44.13
C PRO A 197 -31.68 -1.32 -45.48
N ALA A 198 -33.01 -1.29 -45.45
CA ALA A 198 -33.89 -1.36 -46.60
C ALA A 198 -33.87 -0.07 -47.43
N ARG A 199 -33.78 -0.23 -48.75
CA ARG A 199 -34.05 0.81 -49.76
C ARG A 199 -35.50 1.29 -49.65
N ARG A 200 -35.73 2.60 -49.64
CA ARG A 200 -37.04 3.21 -49.91
C ARG A 200 -37.10 3.78 -51.34
N PRO A 201 -38.21 3.56 -52.08
CA PRO A 201 -38.44 4.16 -53.40
C PRO A 201 -39.33 5.42 -53.37
N ASN A 202 -39.26 6.14 -54.49
CA ASN A 202 -40.20 7.12 -55.10
C ASN A 202 -40.29 8.60 -54.65
N ARG A 203 -39.78 9.49 -55.53
CA ARG A 203 -40.43 10.51 -56.44
C ARG A 203 -41.74 11.22 -55.96
N PRO A 204 -42.21 12.35 -56.58
CA PRO A 204 -41.63 13.24 -57.61
C PRO A 204 -41.85 14.78 -57.43
N GLY A 205 -41.07 15.60 -58.17
CA GLY A 205 -41.56 16.75 -58.96
C GLY A 205 -41.73 18.14 -58.33
N ARG A 206 -40.96 19.13 -58.82
CA ARG A 206 -41.50 20.38 -59.40
C ARG A 206 -40.42 21.20 -60.15
N PRO A 207 -40.82 22.03 -61.15
CA PRO A 207 -39.97 22.50 -62.23
C PRO A 207 -39.33 23.87 -61.95
N GLN A 208 -38.25 24.18 -62.66
CA GLN A 208 -37.78 25.55 -62.87
C GLN A 208 -37.45 25.71 -64.37
N ARG A 209 -38.20 26.60 -65.02
CA ARG A 209 -37.91 27.35 -66.24
C ARG A 209 -38.29 28.81 -65.88
N PRO A 210 -37.72 29.87 -66.47
CA PRO A 210 -37.26 29.99 -67.86
C PRO A 210 -35.75 29.91 -68.04
#